data_AF-A0A3D3T0M2-F1
#
_entry.id   AF-A0A3D3T0M2-F1
#
_cell.length_a   1.000
_cell.length_b   1.000
_cell.length_c   1.000
_cell.angle_alpha   90.00
_cell.angle_beta   90.00
_cell.angle_gamma   90.00
#
_symmetry.space_group_name_H-M   'P 1'
#
loop_
_entity.id
_entity.type
_entity.pdbx_description
1 polymer ?
#
loop_
_entity_poly.entity_id
_entity_poly.type
_entity_poly.pdbx_seq_one_letter_code
_entity_poly.pdbx_strand_id
1 'polypeptide(L)'
;SYGGMVISQTGTHPSVKALVYIAAFQPEIGESLAELNAAFPAELPANSLQFFKDGYYIVKPNAWIENVADGLSLQESGYSSKFQTPANTTIFTFKPLAAAWQSKPHWSAIALNDRTVSPKLQQFMSKRSHANTITINSGHLLPLSHPKEVAQLIEMAAESIE
;
A
#
# COMPACT_ATOMS: atom_id res chain seq x y z
N SER A 1 1.11 0.64 -0.33
CA SER A 1 1.38 -0.75 -0.77
C SER A 1 1.82 -1.66 0.40
N TYR A 2 2.78 -2.58 0.21
CA TYR A 2 3.34 -3.49 1.24
C TYR A 2 3.92 -2.77 2.47
N GLY A 3 4.38 -1.52 2.34
CA GLY A 3 4.85 -0.72 3.48
C GLY A 3 3.85 -0.64 4.64
N GLY A 4 2.55 -0.78 4.36
CA GLY A 4 1.53 -0.89 5.39
C GLY A 4 1.63 -2.15 6.27
N MET A 5 2.04 -3.30 5.71
CA MET A 5 2.40 -4.48 6.52
C MET A 5 3.55 -4.19 7.46
N VAL A 6 4.57 -3.48 6.93
CA VAL A 6 5.78 -3.14 7.68
C VAL A 6 5.43 -2.25 8.85
N ILE A 7 4.73 -1.13 8.62
CA ILE A 7 4.40 -0.19 9.71
C ILE A 7 3.36 -0.77 10.68
N SER A 8 2.49 -1.70 10.26
CA SER A 8 1.64 -2.44 11.21
C SER A 8 2.47 -3.27 12.19
N GLN A 9 3.53 -3.94 11.71
CA GLN A 9 4.43 -4.72 12.55
C GLN A 9 5.32 -3.84 13.43
N THR A 10 6.01 -2.88 12.82
CA THR A 10 7.08 -2.11 13.48
C THR A 10 6.58 -0.85 14.17
N GLY A 11 5.37 -0.38 13.84
CA GLY A 11 4.76 0.83 14.41
C GLY A 11 4.43 0.74 15.90
N THR A 12 4.60 -0.44 16.51
CA THR A 12 4.52 -0.63 17.95
C THR A 12 5.71 -0.03 18.71
N HIS A 13 6.80 0.30 18.00
CA HIS A 13 7.98 0.90 18.63
C HIS A 13 7.63 2.19 19.38
N PRO A 14 8.16 2.42 20.60
CA PRO A 14 7.79 3.58 21.43
C PRO A 14 8.01 4.95 20.76
N SER A 15 9.00 5.04 19.88
CA SER A 15 9.31 6.26 19.10
C SER A 15 8.31 6.55 17.98
N VAL A 16 7.43 5.60 17.63
CA VAL A 16 6.37 5.82 16.63
C VAL A 16 5.16 6.41 17.33
N LYS A 17 4.72 7.57 16.84
CA LYS A 17 3.62 8.34 17.44
C LYS A 17 2.32 8.24 16.65
N ALA A 18 2.41 8.15 15.34
CA ALA A 18 1.28 8.04 14.40
C ALA A 18 1.66 7.16 13.20
N LEU A 19 0.66 6.68 12.46
CA LEU A 19 0.82 5.84 11.26
C LEU A 19 0.04 6.42 10.08
N VAL A 20 0.62 6.38 8.88
CA VAL A 20 -0.07 6.82 7.66
C VAL A 20 0.02 5.72 6.61
N TYR A 21 -1.13 5.18 6.22
CA TYR A 21 -1.29 4.12 5.22
C TYR A 21 -1.66 4.75 3.86
N ILE A 22 -0.73 4.76 2.91
CA ILE A 22 -0.97 5.33 1.56
C ILE A 22 -1.14 4.22 0.54
N ALA A 23 -2.35 4.08 0.00
CA ALA A 23 -2.73 3.01 -0.96
C ALA A 23 -2.19 1.64 -0.52
N ALA A 24 -2.41 1.29 0.75
CA ALA A 24 -1.63 0.26 1.46
C ALA A 24 -2.48 -0.86 2.05
N PHE A 25 -1.80 -1.98 2.31
CA PHE A 25 -2.32 -3.00 3.21
C PHE A 25 -2.32 -2.47 4.64
N GLN A 26 -3.35 -2.79 5.42
CA GLN A 26 -3.43 -2.46 6.84
C GLN A 26 -3.91 -3.73 7.58
N PRO A 27 -3.03 -4.73 7.70
CA PRO A 27 -3.38 -6.05 8.21
C PRO A 27 -3.72 -6.00 9.71
N GLU A 28 -4.59 -6.91 10.13
CA GLU A 28 -4.69 -7.38 11.52
C GLU A 28 -3.60 -8.43 11.78
N ILE A 29 -3.30 -8.69 13.05
CA ILE A 29 -2.39 -9.75 13.49
C ILE A 29 -2.80 -11.08 12.82
N GLY A 30 -1.83 -11.74 12.20
CA GLY A 30 -2.03 -13.04 11.55
C GLY A 30 -2.57 -12.99 10.12
N GLU A 31 -2.96 -11.83 9.59
CA GLU A 31 -3.40 -11.68 8.19
C GLU A 31 -2.21 -11.54 7.24
N SER A 32 -2.15 -12.39 6.22
CA SER A 32 -1.15 -12.31 5.14
C SER A 32 -1.67 -11.54 3.92
N LEU A 33 -0.74 -11.09 3.06
CA LEU A 33 -1.07 -10.47 1.78
C LEU A 33 -1.93 -11.39 0.90
N ALA A 34 -1.61 -12.68 0.86
CA ALA A 34 -2.35 -13.64 0.06
C ALA A 34 -3.81 -13.77 0.53
N GLU A 35 -4.05 -13.84 1.84
CA GLU A 35 -5.39 -13.92 2.43
C GLU A 35 -6.20 -12.64 2.16
N LEU A 36 -5.58 -11.46 2.37
CA LEU A 36 -6.22 -10.18 2.13
C LEU A 36 -6.61 -9.97 0.66
N ASN A 37 -5.70 -10.30 -0.26
CA ASN A 37 -5.98 -10.23 -1.71
C ASN A 37 -7.03 -11.26 -2.15
N ALA A 38 -7.07 -12.45 -1.52
CA ALA A 38 -8.10 -13.43 -1.83
C ALA A 38 -9.50 -12.97 -1.39
N ALA A 39 -9.60 -12.30 -0.24
CA ALA A 39 -10.85 -11.74 0.26
C ALA A 39 -11.37 -10.58 -0.59
N PHE A 40 -10.47 -9.74 -1.10
CA PHE A 40 -10.79 -8.60 -1.95
C PHE A 40 -9.81 -8.52 -3.13
N PRO A 41 -10.08 -9.28 -4.21
CA PRO A 41 -9.20 -9.33 -5.37
C PRO A 41 -8.96 -7.96 -6.00
N ALA A 42 -7.71 -7.71 -6.36
CA ALA A 42 -7.29 -6.55 -7.13
C ALA A 42 -7.47 -6.81 -8.64
N GLU A 43 -7.45 -5.74 -9.45
CA GLU A 43 -7.62 -5.82 -10.91
C GLU A 43 -6.31 -6.08 -11.68
N LEU A 44 -5.17 -6.20 -10.97
CA LEU A 44 -3.87 -6.51 -11.55
C LEU A 44 -3.92 -7.89 -12.23
N PRO A 45 -3.63 -8.00 -13.53
CA PRO A 45 -3.67 -9.28 -14.24
C PRO A 45 -2.71 -10.31 -13.62
N ALA A 46 -3.14 -11.58 -13.51
CA ALA A 46 -2.34 -12.64 -12.88
C ALA A 46 -0.97 -12.88 -13.55
N ASN A 47 -0.85 -12.60 -14.85
CA ASN A 47 0.38 -12.73 -15.62
C ASN A 47 1.27 -11.46 -15.57
N SER A 48 0.94 -10.47 -14.74
CA SER A 48 1.69 -9.21 -14.59
C SER A 48 3.05 -9.41 -13.92
N LEU A 49 3.20 -10.46 -13.13
CA LEU A 49 4.42 -10.72 -12.37
C LEU A 49 5.43 -11.54 -13.19
N GLN A 50 6.70 -11.24 -13.02
CA GLN A 50 7.83 -12.04 -13.47
C GLN A 50 8.59 -12.54 -12.25
N PHE A 51 8.66 -13.86 -12.09
CA PHE A 51 9.36 -14.52 -10.99
C PHE A 51 10.76 -14.92 -11.42
N PHE A 52 11.70 -14.81 -10.48
CA PHE A 52 13.10 -15.21 -10.63
C PHE A 52 13.38 -16.48 -9.82
N LYS A 53 14.46 -17.19 -10.17
CA LYS A 53 14.83 -18.47 -9.55
C LYS A 53 15.26 -18.34 -8.07
N ASP A 54 15.69 -17.16 -7.67
CA ASP A 54 16.13 -16.83 -6.30
C ASP A 54 14.96 -16.46 -5.36
N GLY A 55 13.72 -16.63 -5.81
CA GLY A 55 12.53 -16.35 -5.01
C GLY A 55 12.12 -14.87 -4.99
N TYR A 56 12.71 -14.03 -5.86
CA TYR A 56 12.29 -12.66 -6.06
C TYR A 56 11.32 -12.52 -7.25
N TYR A 57 10.61 -11.40 -7.31
CA TYR A 57 9.77 -11.05 -8.45
C TYR A 57 9.77 -9.54 -8.71
N ILE A 58 9.42 -9.18 -9.94
CA ILE A 58 9.06 -7.82 -10.35
C ILE A 58 7.69 -7.83 -11.02
N VAL A 59 7.08 -6.66 -11.16
CA VAL A 59 5.97 -6.45 -12.10
C VAL A 59 6.58 -6.19 -13.48
N LYS A 60 6.11 -6.87 -14.52
CA LYS A 60 6.59 -6.66 -15.90
C LYS A 60 6.43 -5.18 -16.28
N PRO A 61 7.39 -4.55 -16.98
CA PRO A 61 7.37 -3.11 -17.25
C PRO A 61 6.06 -2.58 -17.86
N ASN A 62 5.50 -3.27 -18.86
CA ASN A 62 4.21 -2.86 -19.46
C ASN A 62 3.07 -2.95 -18.44
N ALA A 63 3.01 -4.03 -17.67
CA ALA A 63 2.00 -4.19 -16.63
C ALA A 63 2.17 -3.16 -15.50
N TRP A 64 3.40 -2.75 -15.17
CA TRP A 64 3.67 -1.66 -14.23
C TRP A 64 3.08 -0.35 -14.73
N ILE A 65 3.36 0.02 -15.99
CA ILE A 65 2.85 1.26 -16.61
C ILE A 65 1.32 1.27 -16.60
N GLU A 66 0.70 0.15 -17.00
CA GLU A 66 -0.76 0.04 -17.17
C GLU A 66 -1.53 -0.10 -15.86
N ASN A 67 -0.94 -0.68 -14.80
CA ASN A 67 -1.70 -1.10 -13.61
C ASN A 67 -1.14 -0.58 -12.27
N VAL A 68 0.13 -0.20 -12.21
CA VAL A 68 0.75 0.30 -10.98
C VAL A 68 0.90 1.83 -11.06
N ALA A 69 1.43 2.31 -12.19
CA ALA A 69 1.71 3.72 -12.47
C ALA A 69 0.63 4.37 -13.37
N ASP A 70 -0.59 3.86 -13.33
CA ASP A 70 -1.74 4.30 -14.14
C ASP A 70 -2.21 5.72 -13.81
N GLY A 71 -1.81 6.26 -12.65
CA GLY A 71 -2.03 7.66 -12.27
C GLY A 71 -0.92 8.64 -12.70
N LEU A 72 0.12 8.19 -13.43
CA LEU A 72 1.27 9.01 -13.81
C LEU A 72 1.29 9.31 -15.32
N SER A 73 2.08 10.30 -15.75
CA SER A 73 2.36 10.50 -17.17
C SER A 73 3.07 9.29 -17.78
N LEU A 74 3.01 9.12 -19.11
CA LEU A 74 3.73 8.04 -19.80
C LEU A 74 5.25 8.10 -19.54
N GLN A 75 5.80 9.31 -19.41
CA GLN A 75 7.21 9.51 -19.12
C GLN A 75 7.58 9.02 -17.71
N GLU A 76 6.80 9.41 -16.69
CA GLU A 76 7.04 9.04 -15.29
C GLU A 76 6.75 7.56 -15.02
N SER A 77 5.68 7.01 -15.61
CA SER A 77 5.36 5.58 -15.54
C SER A 77 6.45 4.75 -16.24
N GLY A 78 6.91 5.18 -17.42
CA GLY A 78 8.03 4.56 -18.13
C GLY A 78 9.34 4.61 -17.34
N TYR A 79 9.63 5.73 -16.68
CA TYR A 79 10.78 5.87 -15.77
C TYR A 79 10.63 4.91 -14.58
N SER A 80 9.56 5.02 -13.79
CA SER A 80 9.35 4.23 -12.57
C SER A 80 9.36 2.72 -12.82
N SER A 81 8.86 2.25 -13.97
CA SER A 81 8.87 0.82 -14.33
C SER A 81 10.27 0.20 -14.37
N LYS A 82 11.30 1.01 -14.63
CA LYS A 82 12.71 0.58 -14.73
C LYS A 82 13.43 0.59 -13.38
N PHE A 83 12.88 1.31 -12.39
CA PHE A 83 13.51 1.52 -11.07
C PHE A 83 12.78 0.80 -9.94
N GLN A 84 11.82 -0.07 -10.26
CA GLN A 84 11.25 -0.96 -9.26
C GLN A 84 12.33 -1.87 -8.66
N THR A 85 12.27 -2.06 -7.34
CA THR A 85 13.16 -3.00 -6.65
C THR A 85 12.48 -4.38 -6.61
N PRO A 86 13.18 -5.48 -6.99
CA PRO A 86 12.62 -6.82 -6.84
C PRO A 86 12.20 -7.10 -5.40
N ALA A 87 11.01 -7.67 -5.23
CA ALA A 87 10.49 -8.07 -3.93
C ALA A 87 10.65 -9.58 -3.73
N ASN A 88 10.95 -10.02 -2.51
CA ASN A 88 11.00 -11.44 -2.20
C ASN A 88 9.57 -12.00 -2.10
N THR A 89 9.31 -13.19 -2.65
CA THR A 89 7.98 -13.82 -2.64
C THR A 89 7.46 -14.14 -1.24
N THR A 90 8.31 -14.21 -0.23
CA THR A 90 7.90 -14.41 1.17
C THR A 90 6.99 -13.31 1.71
N ILE A 91 6.93 -12.13 1.08
CA ILE A 91 6.00 -11.07 1.48
C ILE A 91 4.53 -11.51 1.39
N PHE A 92 4.20 -12.45 0.50
CA PHE A 92 2.81 -12.89 0.29
C PHE A 92 2.29 -13.72 1.46
N THR A 93 3.18 -14.45 2.13
CA THR A 93 2.86 -15.38 3.22
C THR A 93 3.24 -14.86 4.59
N PHE A 94 3.98 -13.76 4.67
CA PHE A 94 4.31 -13.12 5.93
C PHE A 94 3.02 -12.73 6.68
N LYS A 95 2.97 -13.07 7.97
CA LYS A 95 1.88 -12.75 8.88
C LYS A 95 2.44 -11.85 9.99
N PRO A 96 1.96 -10.60 10.13
CA PRO A 96 2.45 -9.72 11.17
C PRO A 96 2.00 -10.25 12.54
N LEU A 97 2.87 -10.12 13.53
CA LEU A 97 2.63 -10.43 14.94
C LEU A 97 2.06 -9.23 15.70
N ALA A 98 1.98 -8.07 15.04
CA ALA A 98 1.43 -6.85 15.62
C ALA A 98 0.61 -6.06 14.59
N ALA A 99 -0.38 -5.33 15.10
CA ALA A 99 -1.20 -4.39 14.36
C ALA A 99 -1.13 -3.03 15.05
N ALA A 100 -0.09 -2.24 14.76
CA ALA A 100 0.20 -0.99 15.46
C ALA A 100 -0.97 0.01 15.46
N TRP A 101 -1.82 -0.02 14.43
CA TRP A 101 -3.04 0.79 14.34
C TRP A 101 -4.05 0.53 15.47
N GLN A 102 -3.97 -0.61 16.18
CA GLN A 102 -4.80 -0.87 17.37
C GLN A 102 -4.46 0.05 18.55
N SER A 103 -3.25 0.61 18.59
CA SER A 103 -2.74 1.39 19.73
C SER A 103 -2.21 2.77 19.36
N LYS A 104 -2.15 3.09 18.07
CA LYS A 104 -1.60 4.35 17.55
C LYS A 104 -2.66 5.09 16.74
N PRO A 105 -2.74 6.43 16.87
CA PRO A 105 -3.45 7.25 15.90
C PRO A 105 -2.99 6.91 14.48
N HIS A 106 -3.94 6.81 13.55
CA HIS A 106 -3.62 6.40 12.20
C HIS A 106 -4.56 6.99 11.13
N TRP A 107 -3.99 7.15 9.93
CA TRP A 107 -4.64 7.74 8.77
C TRP A 107 -4.49 6.84 7.55
N SER A 108 -5.44 6.95 6.63
CA SER A 108 -5.43 6.18 5.39
C SER A 108 -5.76 7.06 4.19
N ALA A 109 -4.91 7.03 3.15
CA ALA A 109 -5.24 7.55 1.83
C ALA A 109 -5.68 6.38 0.94
N ILE A 110 -6.93 6.42 0.49
CA ILE A 110 -7.51 5.40 -0.38
C ILE A 110 -7.43 5.85 -1.83
N ALA A 111 -6.74 5.07 -2.66
CA ALA A 111 -6.71 5.25 -4.11
C ALA A 111 -7.94 4.57 -4.75
N LEU A 112 -8.85 5.37 -5.32
CA LEU A 112 -10.14 4.86 -5.82
C LEU A 112 -10.04 4.00 -7.10
N ASN A 113 -8.96 4.14 -7.85
CA ASN A 113 -8.71 3.39 -9.09
C ASN A 113 -7.54 2.42 -8.96
N ASP A 114 -7.11 2.09 -7.74
CA ASP A 114 -5.97 1.23 -7.51
C ASP A 114 -6.19 -0.20 -8.03
N ARG A 115 -5.40 -0.58 -9.03
CA ARG A 115 -5.49 -1.93 -9.61
C ARG A 115 -4.62 -2.95 -8.88
N THR A 116 -3.80 -2.54 -7.92
CA THR A 116 -2.82 -3.40 -7.23
C THR A 116 -3.27 -3.82 -5.82
N VAL A 117 -3.84 -2.89 -5.06
CA VAL A 117 -4.48 -3.13 -3.76
C VAL A 117 -5.91 -2.66 -3.91
N SER A 118 -6.86 -3.59 -3.99
CA SER A 118 -8.26 -3.28 -4.29
C SER A 118 -8.78 -2.10 -3.46
N PRO A 119 -9.44 -1.09 -4.04
CA PRO A 119 -10.00 0.03 -3.28
C PRO A 119 -10.99 -0.45 -2.21
N LYS A 120 -11.72 -1.53 -2.50
CA LYS A 120 -12.62 -2.21 -1.54
C LYS A 120 -11.85 -2.78 -0.35
N LEU A 121 -10.66 -3.36 -0.59
CA LEU A 121 -9.79 -3.85 0.47
C LEU A 121 -9.29 -2.69 1.35
N GLN A 122 -8.80 -1.62 0.73
CA GLN A 122 -8.35 -0.41 1.45
C GLN A 122 -9.46 0.17 2.33
N GLN A 123 -10.67 0.27 1.78
CA GLN A 123 -11.87 0.73 2.51
C GLN A 123 -12.24 -0.21 3.64
N PHE A 124 -12.23 -1.52 3.41
CA PHE A 124 -12.53 -2.53 4.44
C PHE A 124 -11.58 -2.39 5.63
N MET A 125 -10.26 -2.37 5.38
CA MET A 125 -9.27 -2.30 6.45
C MET A 125 -9.31 -0.94 7.18
N SER A 126 -9.43 0.16 6.44
CA SER A 126 -9.53 1.52 7.03
C SER A 126 -10.79 1.67 7.88
N LYS A 127 -11.92 1.11 7.43
CA LYS A 127 -13.17 1.10 8.19
C LYS A 127 -13.06 0.23 9.44
N ARG A 128 -12.47 -0.96 9.33
CA ARG A 128 -12.24 -1.88 10.46
C ARG A 128 -11.43 -1.22 11.56
N SER A 129 -10.40 -0.45 11.20
CA SER A 129 -9.51 0.18 12.16
C SER A 129 -9.99 1.53 12.68
N HIS A 130 -11.09 2.07 12.12
CA HIS A 130 -11.53 3.45 12.36
C HIS A 130 -10.48 4.52 11.97
N ALA A 131 -9.78 4.30 10.85
CA ALA A 131 -8.77 5.24 10.36
C ALA A 131 -9.37 6.58 9.95
N ASN A 132 -8.66 7.68 10.23
CA ASN A 132 -8.92 8.97 9.59
C ASN A 132 -8.62 8.86 8.09
N THR A 133 -9.66 8.90 7.25
CA THR A 133 -9.55 8.48 5.85
C THR A 133 -9.77 9.65 4.89
N ILE A 134 -8.91 9.75 3.87
CA ILE A 134 -9.17 10.53 2.66
C ILE A 134 -9.27 9.60 1.46
N THR A 135 -10.03 9.99 0.44
CA THR A 135 -10.12 9.28 -0.83
C THR A 135 -9.53 10.16 -1.94
N ILE A 136 -8.76 9.54 -2.83
CA ILE A 136 -8.13 10.22 -3.97
C ILE A 136 -8.52 9.47 -5.24
N ASN A 137 -9.03 10.20 -6.23
CA ASN A 137 -9.44 9.63 -7.52
C ASN A 137 -8.20 9.36 -8.42
N SER A 138 -7.38 8.40 -8.02
CA SER A 138 -6.14 8.03 -8.71
C SER A 138 -5.83 6.54 -8.53
N GLY A 139 -4.80 6.09 -9.24
CA GLY A 139 -4.23 4.75 -9.14
C GLY A 139 -3.26 4.59 -7.97
N HIS A 140 -2.41 3.57 -8.03
CA HIS A 140 -1.67 3.08 -6.84
C HIS A 140 -0.61 4.05 -6.31
N LEU A 141 0.14 4.71 -7.18
CA LEU A 141 1.32 5.51 -6.82
C LEU A 141 0.97 6.93 -6.34
N LEU A 142 0.11 7.04 -5.33
CA LEU A 142 -0.33 8.32 -4.75
C LEU A 142 0.82 9.27 -4.36
N PRO A 143 1.95 8.83 -3.77
CA PRO A 143 3.05 9.74 -3.46
C PRO A 143 3.67 10.42 -4.69
N LEU A 144 3.50 9.85 -5.89
CA LEU A 144 3.98 10.42 -7.15
C LEU A 144 2.87 11.19 -7.88
N SER A 145 1.64 10.66 -7.90
CA SER A 145 0.54 11.29 -8.65
C SER A 145 -0.13 12.44 -7.90
N HIS A 146 -0.24 12.35 -6.57
CA HIS A 146 -0.93 13.30 -5.69
C HIS A 146 -0.08 13.64 -4.46
N PRO A 147 1.16 14.16 -4.66
CA PRO A 147 2.10 14.39 -3.56
C PRO A 147 1.59 15.42 -2.56
N LYS A 148 0.77 16.40 -2.97
CA LYS A 148 0.26 17.45 -2.09
C LYS A 148 -0.76 16.89 -1.10
N GLU A 149 -1.71 16.10 -1.59
CA GLU A 149 -2.74 15.45 -0.78
C GLU A 149 -2.12 14.44 0.19
N VAL A 150 -1.10 13.70 -0.25
CA VAL A 150 -0.33 12.80 0.61
C VAL A 150 0.43 13.58 1.69
N ALA A 151 1.10 14.68 1.33
CA ALA A 151 1.81 15.53 2.28
C ALA A 151 0.86 16.12 3.33
N GLN A 152 -0.29 16.64 2.92
CA GLN A 152 -1.31 17.17 3.83
C GLN A 152 -1.83 16.10 4.79
N LEU A 153 -2.02 14.85 4.33
CA LEU A 153 -2.41 13.77 5.23
C LEU A 153 -1.34 13.47 6.29
N ILE A 154 -0.06 13.51 5.90
CA ILE A 154 1.06 13.33 6.81
C ILE A 154 1.15 14.49 7.81
N GLU A 155 0.95 15.73 7.36
CA GLU A 155 0.89 16.92 8.22
C GLU A 155 -0.24 16.80 9.24
N MET A 156 -1.46 16.46 8.82
CA MET A 156 -2.59 16.23 9.75
C MET A 156 -2.28 15.14 10.78
N ALA A 157 -1.59 14.07 10.37
CA ALA A 157 -1.18 13.02 11.29
C ALA A 157 -0.16 13.53 12.32
N ALA A 158 0.80 14.35 11.88
CA ALA A 158 1.82 14.95 12.74
C ALA A 158 1.22 15.97 13.72
N GLU A 159 0.32 16.84 13.27
CA GLU A 159 -0.32 17.85 14.12
C GLU A 159 -1.22 17.25 15.21
N SER A 160 -1.80 16.07 14.97
CA SER A 160 -2.69 15.41 15.93
C SER A 160 -1.99 14.78 17.15
N ILE A 161 -0.65 14.70 17.12
CA ILE A 161 0.18 14.07 18.16
C ILE A 161 1.10 15.08 18.86
N GLU A 162 1.01 16.37 18.49
CA GLU A 162 1.69 17.48 19.18
C GLU A 162 1.06 17.81 20.53
#